data_AF-A0A2I2KXU9-F1
#
_entry.id   AF-A0A2I2KXU9-F1
#
_cell.length_a   1.000
_cell.length_b   1.000
_cell.length_c   1.000
_cell.angle_alpha   90.00
_cell.angle_beta   90.00
_cell.angle_gamma   90.00
#
_symmetry.space_group_name_H-M   'P 1'
#
loop_
_entity.id
_entity.type
_entity.pdbx_description
1 polymer ?
#
loop_
_entity_poly.entity_id
_entity_poly.type
_entity_poly.pdbx_seq_one_letter_code
_entity_poly.pdbx_strand_id
1 'polypeptide(L)'
;MRRYPELSSDELSFHLVEARDRILPEVSDKPGEWVVRSLTKRGAHVHLNAHLLSASGSHVVLSTGEEFDSELIVWTVGNAANPMVHNHTDLPIDGRGMLLVRPDLRVGTEGAPVPEAWGAGDDAAIPDLAAERPGVSTVPNAQHAVRQGKLLARKLIATLRGREPRPYVHHSLGVVATLGLGLGIFQFHRLVIKGFPAWLMHRGYHALAVPTWERKVRVLAVWATAVPFGRDIVSLPRCSTPGRHSWPVPPPACPSPPKRRMPGWTLSRQAMPRVHDDAVRRLAAACRAGDGVAIEAVLDPDAVAVCDSGGHVPAPLRPVHGAAQIARLIQALLPGADLTVESVNGRAALLVRRAGTAVAVITVACHEDRATTLWAVLNPAKLRGWHRG
;
A
#
# COMPACT_ATOMS: atom_id res chain seq x y z
N MET A 1 -7.40 12.61 30.44
CA MET A 1 -7.12 13.94 29.84
C MET A 1 -6.00 14.77 30.47
N ARG A 2 -5.02 14.20 31.16
CA ARG A 2 -4.01 14.99 31.93
C ARG A 2 -3.16 15.99 31.12
N ARG A 3 -3.08 15.85 29.79
CA ARG A 3 -2.36 16.76 28.88
C ARG A 3 -3.26 17.69 28.06
N TYR A 4 -4.57 17.43 28.05
CA TYR A 4 -5.60 18.20 27.36
C TYR A 4 -6.78 18.36 28.33
N PRO A 5 -6.62 19.17 29.39
CA PRO A 5 -7.66 19.36 30.42
C PRO A 5 -8.96 19.95 29.87
N GLU A 6 -8.92 20.58 28.70
CA GLU A 6 -10.06 21.13 27.98
C GLU A 6 -10.98 20.07 27.37
N LEU A 7 -10.54 18.81 27.28
CA LEU A 7 -11.35 17.71 26.77
C LEU A 7 -11.94 16.88 27.92
N SER A 8 -13.19 16.45 27.78
CA SER A 8 -13.84 15.50 28.70
C SER A 8 -13.89 14.09 28.11
N SER A 9 -13.90 13.05 28.96
CA SER A 9 -13.91 11.66 28.47
C SER A 9 -15.16 11.30 27.66
N ASP A 10 -16.26 11.98 27.97
CA ASP A 10 -17.57 11.89 27.32
C ASP A 10 -17.62 12.57 25.95
N GLU A 11 -16.71 13.52 25.66
CA GLU A 11 -16.53 14.10 24.32
C GLU A 11 -15.78 13.16 23.35
N LEU A 12 -15.12 12.13 23.86
CA LEU A 12 -14.38 11.17 23.04
C LEU A 12 -15.20 9.92 22.76
N SER A 13 -15.53 9.68 21.49
CA SER A 13 -16.11 8.42 21.03
C SER A 13 -15.16 7.67 20.10
N PHE A 14 -15.06 6.36 20.28
CA PHE A 14 -14.27 5.48 19.42
C PHE A 14 -15.17 4.43 18.77
N HIS A 15 -15.30 4.48 17.44
CA HIS A 15 -16.08 3.54 16.67
C HIS A 15 -15.14 2.59 15.92
N LEU A 16 -15.28 1.28 16.16
CA LEU A 16 -14.62 0.22 15.39
C LEU A 16 -15.66 -0.46 14.50
N VAL A 17 -15.51 -0.32 13.19
CA VAL A 17 -16.44 -0.88 12.21
C VAL A 17 -15.79 -2.08 11.51
N GLU A 18 -16.47 -3.22 11.53
CA GLU A 18 -16.04 -4.48 10.94
C GLU A 18 -17.18 -5.11 10.14
N ALA A 19 -16.87 -5.47 8.89
CA ALA A 19 -17.81 -6.04 7.94
C ALA A 19 -18.27 -7.46 8.32
N ARG A 20 -17.44 -8.18 9.09
CA ARG A 20 -17.73 -9.55 9.52
C ARG A 20 -18.37 -9.60 10.91
N ASP A 21 -18.79 -10.80 11.28
CA ASP A 21 -19.35 -11.13 12.59
C ASP A 21 -18.32 -11.14 13.74
N ARG A 22 -17.04 -10.86 13.45
CA ARG A 22 -15.95 -10.93 14.42
C ARG A 22 -14.74 -10.08 14.02
N ILE A 23 -13.97 -9.70 15.02
CA ILE A 23 -12.63 -9.12 14.87
C ILE A 23 -11.56 -10.17 15.19
N LEU A 24 -10.36 -10.00 14.64
CA LEU A 24 -9.24 -10.94 14.78
C LEU A 24 -9.64 -12.39 14.41
N PRO A 25 -10.01 -12.67 13.15
CA PRO A 25 -10.49 -14.00 12.74
C PRO A 25 -9.47 -15.13 12.98
N GLU A 26 -8.21 -14.80 13.24
CA GLU A 26 -7.16 -15.76 13.54
C GLU A 26 -7.20 -16.27 14.99
N VAL A 27 -7.92 -15.62 15.90
CA VAL A 27 -8.18 -16.14 17.24
C VAL A 27 -9.48 -16.95 17.27
N SER A 28 -9.58 -17.90 18.19
CA SER A 28 -10.81 -18.68 18.33
C SER A 28 -11.96 -17.85 18.93
N ASP A 29 -13.20 -18.35 18.82
CA ASP A 29 -14.42 -17.60 19.17
C ASP A 29 -14.37 -16.97 20.57
N LYS A 30 -14.07 -17.77 21.61
CA LYS A 30 -14.04 -17.31 23.00
C LYS A 30 -12.98 -16.20 23.25
N PRO A 31 -11.72 -16.35 22.79
CA PRO A 31 -10.76 -15.26 22.74
C PRO A 31 -11.28 -14.01 22.02
N GLY A 32 -11.87 -14.14 20.83
CA GLY A 32 -12.40 -13.03 20.04
C GLY A 32 -13.47 -12.24 20.78
N GLU A 33 -14.46 -12.92 21.37
CA GLU A 33 -15.48 -12.26 22.20
C GLU A 33 -14.88 -11.51 23.40
N TRP A 34 -13.83 -12.08 24.02
CA TRP A 34 -13.14 -11.41 25.12
C TRP A 34 -12.46 -10.11 24.64
N VAL A 35 -11.93 -10.08 23.41
CA VAL A 35 -11.38 -8.86 22.81
C VAL A 35 -12.47 -7.80 22.66
N VAL A 36 -13.60 -8.14 22.06
CA VAL A 36 -14.75 -7.23 21.89
C VAL A 36 -15.18 -6.66 23.25
N ARG A 37 -15.45 -7.52 24.23
CA ARG A 37 -15.83 -7.09 25.60
C ARG A 37 -14.78 -6.17 26.23
N SER A 38 -13.50 -6.43 25.99
CA SER A 38 -12.41 -5.62 26.55
C SER A 38 -12.33 -4.23 25.91
N LEU A 39 -12.63 -4.11 24.61
CA LEU A 39 -12.72 -2.83 23.91
C LEU A 39 -13.96 -2.05 24.36
N THR A 40 -15.12 -2.70 24.42
CA THR A 40 -16.38 -2.08 24.86
C THR A 40 -16.31 -1.58 26.31
N LYS A 41 -15.70 -2.35 27.22
CA LYS A 41 -15.46 -1.92 28.61
C LYS A 41 -14.63 -0.64 28.72
N ARG A 42 -13.88 -0.28 27.66
CA ARG A 42 -13.04 0.90 27.58
C ARG A 42 -13.70 2.05 26.81
N GLY A 43 -14.99 1.93 26.48
CA GLY A 43 -15.77 2.98 25.81
C GLY A 43 -15.74 2.91 24.28
N ALA A 44 -15.25 1.82 23.67
CA ALA A 44 -15.32 1.66 22.23
C ALA A 44 -16.67 1.08 21.79
N HIS A 45 -17.28 1.68 20.78
CA HIS A 45 -18.45 1.17 20.07
C HIS A 45 -17.97 0.22 18.96
N VAL A 46 -18.29 -1.07 19.08
CA VAL A 46 -17.86 -2.10 18.12
C VAL A 46 -19.04 -2.51 17.26
N HIS A 47 -18.98 -2.15 15.97
CA HIS A 47 -20.00 -2.39 14.96
C HIS A 47 -19.59 -3.59 14.12
N LEU A 48 -20.14 -4.78 14.44
CA LEU A 48 -19.92 -6.01 13.67
C LEU A 48 -21.01 -6.17 12.61
N ASN A 49 -20.72 -6.90 11.53
CA ASN A 49 -21.60 -7.03 10.36
C ASN A 49 -22.00 -5.66 9.78
N ALA A 50 -21.11 -4.67 9.87
CA ALA A 50 -21.37 -3.31 9.47
C ALA A 50 -20.34 -2.86 8.42
N HIS A 51 -20.83 -2.27 7.33
CA HIS A 51 -20.02 -1.66 6.29
C HIS A 51 -20.17 -0.14 6.34
N LEU A 52 -19.07 0.60 6.12
CA LEU A 52 -19.16 2.04 5.87
C LEU A 52 -19.80 2.27 4.49
N LEU A 53 -20.93 2.97 4.45
CA LEU A 53 -21.60 3.38 3.21
C LEU A 53 -21.17 4.78 2.77
N SER A 54 -21.08 5.71 3.71
CA SER A 54 -20.71 7.10 3.44
C SER A 54 -19.96 7.68 4.63
N ALA A 55 -19.04 8.59 4.34
CA ALA A 55 -18.33 9.43 5.29
C ALA A 55 -18.14 10.82 4.68
N SER A 56 -19.19 11.64 4.69
CA SER A 56 -19.21 12.94 4.02
C SER A 56 -19.53 14.05 5.01
N GLY A 57 -18.73 15.12 5.00
CA GLY A 57 -18.96 16.28 5.87
C GLY A 57 -18.93 15.93 7.36
N SER A 58 -17.94 15.11 7.77
CA SER A 58 -17.83 14.54 9.12
C SER A 58 -18.94 13.58 9.53
N HIS A 59 -19.91 13.28 8.67
CA HIS A 59 -21.02 12.38 8.99
C HIS A 59 -20.81 10.99 8.40
N VAL A 60 -20.90 9.95 9.24
CA VAL A 60 -20.71 8.54 8.90
C VAL A 60 -22.04 7.80 8.88
N VAL A 61 -22.27 7.03 7.80
CA VAL A 61 -23.44 6.17 7.63
C VAL A 61 -23.00 4.72 7.44
N LEU A 62 -23.55 3.82 8.26
CA LEU A 62 -23.27 2.38 8.19
C LEU A 62 -24.40 1.61 7.48
N SER A 63 -24.07 0.42 6.98
CA SER A 63 -25.04 -0.47 6.33
C SER A 63 -26.13 -1.00 7.26
N THR A 64 -25.92 -0.93 8.58
CA THR A 64 -26.91 -1.27 9.60
C THR A 64 -27.97 -0.19 9.78
N GLY A 65 -27.79 0.99 9.18
CA GLY A 65 -28.60 2.19 9.40
C GLY A 65 -28.14 3.05 10.57
N GLU A 66 -27.08 2.65 11.27
CA GLU A 66 -26.46 3.49 12.31
C GLU A 66 -25.70 4.65 11.68
N GLU A 67 -25.84 5.83 12.29
CA GLU A 67 -25.25 7.09 11.84
C GLU A 67 -24.59 7.81 13.01
N PHE A 68 -23.44 8.43 12.78
CA PHE A 68 -22.72 9.21 13.78
C PHE A 68 -21.70 10.17 13.14
N ASP A 69 -21.29 11.19 13.88
CA ASP A 69 -20.28 12.14 13.41
C ASP A 69 -18.86 11.69 13.81
N SER A 70 -17.89 11.91 12.93
CA SER A 70 -16.48 11.65 13.17
C SER A 70 -15.58 12.62 12.40
N GLU A 71 -14.73 13.32 13.13
CA GLU A 71 -13.69 14.21 12.60
C GLU A 71 -12.41 13.46 12.16
N LEU A 72 -12.24 12.20 12.60
CA LEU A 72 -11.07 11.37 12.27
C LEU A 72 -11.50 9.97 11.86
N ILE A 73 -11.20 9.64 10.61
CA ILE A 73 -11.40 8.29 10.08
C ILE A 73 -10.04 7.65 9.83
N VAL A 74 -9.82 6.50 10.47
CA VAL A 74 -8.63 5.67 10.25
C VAL A 74 -9.06 4.46 9.43
N TRP A 75 -8.75 4.46 8.13
CA TRP A 75 -9.13 3.39 7.21
C TRP A 75 -8.09 2.27 7.20
N THR A 76 -8.41 1.13 7.82
CA THR A 76 -7.54 -0.06 7.86
C THR A 76 -8.15 -1.25 7.14
N VAL A 77 -9.13 -1.03 6.26
CA VAL A 77 -9.91 -2.09 5.62
C VAL A 77 -9.31 -2.45 4.25
N GLY A 78 -8.92 -3.73 4.12
CA GLY A 78 -8.72 -4.44 2.85
C GLY A 78 -7.53 -3.96 2.01
N ASN A 79 -6.66 -4.91 1.62
CA ASN A 79 -5.72 -4.66 0.53
C ASN A 79 -6.41 -4.97 -0.80
N ALA A 80 -6.32 -4.04 -1.75
CA ALA A 80 -6.68 -4.29 -3.14
C ALA A 80 -5.44 -4.80 -3.91
N ALA A 81 -5.67 -5.54 -4.99
CA ALA A 81 -4.60 -5.89 -5.92
C ALA A 81 -3.91 -4.63 -6.44
N ASN A 82 -2.60 -4.71 -6.61
CA ASN A 82 -1.86 -3.64 -7.26
C ASN A 82 -2.41 -3.40 -8.69
N PRO A 83 -2.79 -2.15 -9.05
CA PRO A 83 -3.34 -1.86 -10.37
C PRO A 83 -2.45 -2.27 -11.55
N MET A 84 -1.12 -2.30 -11.35
CA MET A 84 -0.19 -2.78 -12.36
C MET A 84 -0.39 -4.28 -12.62
N VAL A 85 -0.51 -5.08 -11.55
CA VAL A 85 -0.80 -6.51 -11.65
C VAL A 85 -2.21 -6.75 -12.18
N HIS A 86 -3.21 -6.02 -11.67
CA HIS A 86 -4.60 -6.25 -12.08
C HIS A 86 -4.88 -5.84 -13.53
N ASN A 87 -4.35 -4.71 -14.00
CA ASN A 87 -4.74 -4.10 -15.28
C ASN A 87 -3.66 -4.15 -16.38
N HIS A 88 -2.40 -4.40 -16.03
CA HIS A 88 -1.26 -4.16 -16.92
C HIS A 88 -0.26 -5.32 -16.96
N THR A 89 -0.72 -6.55 -16.72
CA THR A 89 0.08 -7.76 -16.89
C THR A 89 -0.60 -8.76 -17.83
N ASP A 90 0.21 -9.54 -18.52
CA ASP A 90 -0.18 -10.74 -19.27
C ASP A 90 -0.01 -12.03 -18.44
N LEU A 91 0.49 -11.91 -17.21
CA LEU A 91 0.61 -13.01 -16.27
C LEU A 91 -0.77 -13.47 -15.77
N PRO A 92 -0.91 -14.76 -15.40
CA PRO A 92 -2.17 -15.27 -14.88
C PRO A 92 -2.51 -14.62 -13.53
N ILE A 93 -3.75 -14.14 -13.40
CA ILE A 93 -4.29 -13.50 -12.19
C ILE A 93 -5.56 -14.20 -11.70
N ASP A 94 -5.85 -14.10 -10.39
CA ASP A 94 -7.09 -14.61 -9.79
C ASP A 94 -8.25 -13.62 -10.00
N GLY A 95 -9.46 -13.99 -9.54
CA GLY A 95 -10.65 -13.12 -9.65
C GLY A 95 -10.58 -11.81 -8.85
N ARG A 96 -9.57 -11.65 -7.97
CA ARG A 96 -9.29 -10.42 -7.23
C ARG A 96 -8.17 -9.59 -7.89
N GLY A 97 -7.57 -10.10 -8.97
CA GLY A 97 -6.45 -9.49 -9.69
C GLY A 97 -5.09 -9.70 -9.06
N MET A 98 -4.94 -10.69 -8.19
CA MET A 98 -3.65 -11.09 -7.62
C MET A 98 -2.93 -12.04 -8.58
N LEU A 99 -1.60 -12.05 -8.61
CA LEU A 99 -0.84 -13.03 -9.41
C LEU A 99 -1.19 -14.45 -8.95
N LEU A 100 -1.55 -15.34 -9.88
CA LEU A 100 -1.67 -16.76 -9.61
C LEU A 100 -0.27 -17.35 -9.46
N VAL A 101 0.04 -17.80 -8.25
CA VAL A 101 1.36 -18.31 -7.89
C VAL A 101 1.22 -19.70 -7.28
N ARG A 102 2.00 -20.63 -7.81
CA ARG A 102 2.01 -22.02 -7.36
C ARG A 102 2.63 -22.15 -5.96
N PRO A 103 2.44 -23.27 -5.25
CA PRO A 103 3.09 -23.50 -3.96
C PRO A 103 4.63 -23.47 -4.03
N ASP A 104 5.21 -23.74 -5.20
CA ASP A 104 6.65 -23.64 -5.43
C ASP A 104 7.14 -22.19 -5.64
N LEU A 105 6.26 -21.19 -5.61
CA LEU A 105 6.50 -19.74 -5.81
C LEU A 105 6.72 -19.31 -7.27
N ARG A 106 6.52 -20.20 -8.24
CA ARG A 106 6.47 -19.82 -9.66
C ARG A 106 5.10 -19.26 -10.01
N VAL A 107 5.07 -18.19 -10.79
CA VAL A 107 3.81 -17.67 -11.36
C VAL A 107 3.27 -18.72 -12.34
N GLY A 108 1.97 -18.97 -12.35
CA GLY A 108 1.38 -19.96 -13.22
C GLY A 108 0.11 -20.61 -12.66
N THR A 109 -0.52 -21.43 -13.49
CA THR A 109 -1.64 -22.28 -13.08
C THR A 109 -1.12 -23.58 -12.46
N GLU A 110 -2.02 -24.41 -11.93
CA GLU A 110 -1.66 -25.76 -11.47
C GLU A 110 -1.08 -26.64 -12.59
N GLY A 111 -1.49 -26.43 -13.84
CA GLY A 111 -1.06 -27.21 -14.99
C GLY A 111 0.29 -26.80 -15.58
N ALA A 112 0.67 -25.52 -15.49
CA ALA A 112 1.94 -25.05 -16.05
C ALA A 112 2.46 -23.78 -15.35
N PRO A 113 3.75 -23.73 -14.95
CA PRO A 113 4.39 -22.49 -14.56
C PRO A 113 4.68 -21.62 -15.80
N VAL A 114 4.62 -20.30 -15.62
CA VAL A 114 5.17 -19.34 -16.58
C VAL A 114 6.70 -19.35 -16.41
N PRO A 115 7.48 -19.56 -17.49
CA PRO A 115 8.93 -19.54 -17.42
C PRO A 115 9.46 -18.24 -16.82
N GLU A 116 10.47 -18.34 -15.97
CA GLU A 116 11.20 -17.20 -15.39
C GLU A 116 10.37 -16.22 -14.53
N ALA A 117 9.07 -16.46 -14.35
CA ALA A 117 8.18 -15.63 -13.57
C ALA A 117 7.95 -16.21 -12.17
N TRP A 118 8.11 -15.36 -11.16
CA TRP A 118 8.02 -15.74 -9.75
C TRP A 118 7.22 -14.70 -8.96
N GLY A 119 6.56 -15.14 -7.88
CA GLY A 119 5.74 -14.25 -7.05
C GLY A 119 5.78 -14.62 -5.57
N ALA A 120 5.62 -13.61 -4.72
CA ALA A 120 5.60 -13.71 -3.27
C ALA A 120 4.93 -12.49 -2.64
N GLY A 121 4.51 -12.61 -1.38
CA GLY A 121 3.93 -11.51 -0.61
C GLY A 121 2.50 -11.20 -1.02
N ASP A 122 2.10 -9.95 -0.76
CA ASP A 122 0.69 -9.60 -0.75
C ASP A 122 0.04 -9.58 -2.13
N ASP A 123 0.79 -9.31 -3.22
CA ASP A 123 0.28 -9.33 -4.61
C ASP A 123 0.15 -10.75 -5.20
N ALA A 124 0.50 -11.80 -4.45
CA ALA A 124 0.52 -13.17 -4.91
C ALA A 124 -0.55 -14.04 -4.22
N ALA A 125 -1.46 -14.61 -5.01
CA ALA A 125 -2.37 -15.66 -4.56
C ALA A 125 -1.62 -17.01 -4.54
N ILE A 126 -1.02 -17.33 -3.39
CA ILE A 126 -0.28 -18.58 -3.16
C ILE A 126 -1.16 -19.54 -2.35
N PRO A 127 -1.40 -20.79 -2.81
CA PRO A 127 -2.12 -21.79 -2.04
C PRO A 127 -1.42 -22.08 -0.70
N ASP A 128 -2.20 -22.10 0.39
CA ASP A 128 -1.71 -22.46 1.71
C ASP A 128 -1.86 -23.97 1.93
N LEU A 129 -0.75 -24.69 1.71
CA LEU A 129 -0.69 -26.14 1.93
C LEU A 129 -0.73 -26.54 3.42
N ALA A 130 -0.59 -25.59 4.35
CA ALA A 130 -0.69 -25.84 5.78
C ALA A 130 -2.13 -25.62 6.32
N ALA A 131 -3.03 -25.08 5.50
CA ALA A 131 -4.41 -24.84 5.89
C ALA A 131 -5.22 -26.15 5.94
N GLU A 132 -6.12 -26.25 6.92
CA GLU A 132 -7.01 -27.42 7.09
C GLU A 132 -8.03 -27.56 5.94
N ARG A 133 -8.39 -26.44 5.29
CA ARG A 133 -9.36 -26.41 4.20
C ARG A 133 -8.65 -26.30 2.84
N PRO A 134 -9.00 -27.14 1.86
CA PRO A 134 -8.45 -27.03 0.51
C PRO A 134 -8.88 -25.73 -0.17
N GLY A 135 -8.03 -25.20 -1.04
CA GLY A 135 -8.31 -23.99 -1.83
C GLY A 135 -8.10 -22.66 -1.10
N VAL A 136 -7.63 -22.68 0.14
CA VAL A 136 -7.26 -21.45 0.88
C VAL A 136 -5.92 -20.94 0.39
N SER A 137 -5.81 -19.63 0.16
CA SER A 137 -4.54 -18.95 -0.11
C SER A 137 -3.91 -18.42 1.17
N THR A 138 -2.59 -18.27 1.17
CA THR A 138 -1.86 -17.68 2.31
C THR A 138 -2.38 -16.28 2.60
N VAL A 139 -2.54 -15.95 3.88
CA VAL A 139 -2.98 -14.63 4.31
C VAL A 139 -1.92 -13.56 3.98
N PRO A 140 -2.33 -12.38 3.49
CA PRO A 140 -1.43 -11.28 3.13
C PRO A 140 -0.89 -10.61 4.40
N ASN A 141 0.19 -11.17 4.94
CA ASN A 141 0.84 -10.64 6.12
C ASN A 141 2.37 -10.68 5.98
N ALA A 142 3.04 -9.82 6.76
CA ALA A 142 4.50 -9.71 6.73
C ALA A 142 5.22 -11.03 7.06
N GLN A 143 4.58 -11.90 7.86
CA GLN A 143 5.12 -13.21 8.22
C GLN A 143 5.25 -14.14 7.01
N HIS A 144 4.24 -14.20 6.13
CA HIS A 144 4.31 -14.92 4.87
C HIS A 144 5.25 -14.22 3.90
N ALA A 145 5.14 -12.90 3.71
CA ALA A 145 5.96 -12.16 2.76
C ALA A 145 7.48 -12.33 3.02
N VAL A 146 7.93 -12.20 4.27
CA VAL A 146 9.35 -12.35 4.63
C VAL A 146 9.84 -13.79 4.39
N ARG A 147 9.01 -14.79 4.69
CA ARG A 147 9.38 -16.21 4.52
C ARG A 147 9.39 -16.61 3.05
N GLN A 148 8.35 -16.25 2.32
CA GLN A 148 8.22 -16.45 0.89
C GLN A 148 9.38 -15.76 0.16
N GLY A 149 9.71 -14.50 0.48
CA GLY A 149 10.83 -13.78 -0.14
C GLY A 149 12.20 -14.48 0.08
N LYS A 150 12.50 -14.94 1.29
CA LYS A 150 13.74 -15.69 1.57
C LYS A 150 13.79 -17.02 0.82
N LEU A 151 12.66 -17.73 0.74
CA LEU A 151 12.58 -19.00 0.02
C LEU A 151 12.63 -18.79 -1.48
N LEU A 152 12.00 -17.73 -1.99
CA LEU A 152 12.01 -17.36 -3.38
C LEU A 152 13.43 -17.18 -3.90
N ALA A 153 14.26 -16.43 -3.19
CA ALA A 153 15.67 -16.25 -3.55
C ALA A 153 16.44 -17.59 -3.62
N ARG A 154 16.23 -18.48 -2.64
CA ARG A 154 16.87 -19.81 -2.63
C ARG A 154 16.39 -20.69 -3.78
N LYS A 155 15.10 -20.64 -4.09
CA LYS A 155 14.47 -21.43 -5.16
C LYS A 155 14.94 -20.96 -6.52
N LEU A 156 15.01 -19.64 -6.75
CA LEU A 156 15.57 -19.07 -7.96
C LEU A 156 17.00 -19.58 -8.21
N ILE A 157 17.87 -19.51 -7.20
CA ILE A 157 19.25 -20.04 -7.29
C ILE A 157 19.26 -21.55 -7.57
N ALA A 158 18.37 -22.31 -6.94
CA ALA A 158 18.29 -23.77 -7.14
C ALA A 158 17.85 -24.12 -8.57
N THR A 159 16.84 -23.42 -9.10
CA THR A 159 16.34 -23.60 -10.47
C THR A 159 17.39 -23.22 -11.51
N LEU A 160 18.12 -22.12 -11.31
CA LEU A 160 19.27 -21.75 -12.16
C LEU A 160 20.38 -22.81 -12.17
N ARG A 161 20.43 -23.68 -11.15
CA ARG A 161 21.36 -24.81 -11.05
C ARG A 161 20.72 -26.15 -11.48
N GLY A 162 19.58 -26.12 -12.16
CA GLY A 162 18.90 -27.31 -12.66
C GLY A 162 18.18 -28.15 -11.58
N ARG A 163 17.85 -27.57 -10.42
CA ARG A 163 17.13 -28.27 -9.34
C ARG A 163 15.65 -27.84 -9.30
N GLU A 164 14.76 -28.80 -9.05
CA GLU A 164 13.33 -28.51 -8.87
C GLU A 164 13.04 -27.83 -7.52
N PRO A 165 12.28 -26.71 -7.51
CA PRO A 165 11.90 -26.01 -6.28
C PRO A 165 10.84 -26.78 -5.48
N ARG A 166 11.04 -26.87 -4.17
CA ARG A 166 10.08 -27.51 -3.25
C ARG A 166 8.89 -26.61 -2.92
N PRO A 167 7.70 -27.17 -2.62
CA PRO A 167 6.56 -26.39 -2.15
C PRO A 167 6.85 -25.57 -0.88
N TYR A 168 6.24 -24.39 -0.79
CA TYR A 168 6.18 -23.58 0.42
C TYR A 168 5.09 -24.13 1.33
N VAL A 169 5.48 -24.47 2.57
CA VAL A 169 4.55 -24.90 3.63
C VAL A 169 4.95 -24.16 4.90
N HIS A 170 4.00 -23.51 5.56
CA HIS A 170 4.27 -22.82 6.81
C HIS A 170 3.09 -22.92 7.78
N HIS A 171 3.33 -23.54 8.92
CA HIS A 171 2.37 -23.55 10.02
C HIS A 171 2.47 -22.26 10.82
N SER A 172 1.31 -21.66 11.10
CA SER A 172 1.21 -20.48 11.96
C SER A 172 1.82 -20.75 13.34
N LEU A 173 2.65 -19.83 13.81
CA LEU A 173 3.24 -19.85 15.16
C LEU A 173 2.32 -19.23 16.21
N GLY A 174 1.04 -19.08 15.89
CA GLY A 174 0.04 -18.44 16.73
C GLY A 174 -0.14 -16.97 16.38
N VAL A 175 -1.06 -16.35 17.13
CA VAL A 175 -1.52 -14.98 16.93
C VAL A 175 -1.14 -14.18 18.15
N VAL A 176 -0.57 -12.99 17.93
CA VAL A 176 -0.27 -12.03 18.99
C VAL A 176 -0.78 -10.67 18.55
N ALA A 177 -1.58 -10.02 19.41
CA ALA A 177 -2.13 -8.70 19.13
C ALA A 177 -2.12 -7.84 20.40
N THR A 178 -1.90 -6.54 20.23
CA THR A 178 -2.10 -5.55 21.29
C THR A 178 -3.45 -4.88 21.13
N LEU A 179 -4.14 -4.67 22.25
CA LEU A 179 -5.44 -4.00 22.31
C LEU A 179 -5.31 -2.58 22.89
N GLY A 180 -4.09 -2.07 22.99
CA GLY A 180 -3.77 -0.82 23.70
C GLY A 180 -2.67 -1.02 24.74
N LEU A 181 -2.40 0.03 25.52
CA LEU A 181 -1.36 0.00 26.55
C LEU A 181 -1.70 -1.01 27.64
N GLY A 182 -0.77 -1.92 27.92
CA GLY A 182 -0.89 -2.94 28.98
C GLY A 182 -1.89 -4.06 28.68
N LEU A 183 -2.53 -4.06 27.52
CA LEU A 183 -3.53 -5.05 27.14
C LEU A 183 -3.15 -5.72 25.81
N GLY A 184 -3.09 -7.05 25.83
CA GLY A 184 -2.84 -7.85 24.64
C GLY A 184 -3.50 -9.21 24.73
N ILE A 185 -3.43 -9.93 23.63
CA ILE A 185 -3.86 -11.32 23.52
C ILE A 185 -2.80 -12.10 22.75
N PHE A 186 -2.50 -13.29 23.24
CA PHE A 186 -1.67 -14.26 22.57
C PHE A 186 -2.41 -15.59 22.56
N GLN A 187 -2.49 -16.20 21.39
CA GLN A 187 -3.05 -17.54 21.23
C GLN A 187 -2.10 -18.40 20.42
N PHE A 188 -1.71 -19.54 21.00
CA PHE A 188 -1.02 -20.60 20.29
C PHE A 188 -1.79 -21.90 20.51
N HIS A 189 -2.45 -22.36 19.45
CA HIS A 189 -3.31 -23.55 19.52
C HIS A 189 -4.37 -23.41 20.63
N ARG A 190 -4.36 -24.27 21.65
CA ARG A 190 -5.29 -24.22 22.81
C ARG A 190 -4.82 -23.29 23.93
N LEU A 191 -3.57 -22.82 23.91
CA LEU A 191 -3.04 -21.91 24.92
C LEU A 191 -3.46 -20.47 24.61
N VAL A 192 -4.09 -19.81 25.58
CA VAL A 192 -4.53 -18.42 25.47
C VAL A 192 -3.97 -17.62 26.64
N ILE A 193 -3.17 -16.59 26.36
CA ILE A 193 -2.62 -15.65 27.34
C ILE A 193 -3.25 -14.29 27.07
N LYS A 194 -3.69 -13.60 28.12
CA LYS A 194 -4.44 -12.34 28.03
C LYS A 194 -3.82 -11.27 28.92
N GLY A 195 -4.12 -10.02 28.62
CA GLY A 195 -3.77 -8.89 29.47
C GLY A 195 -2.30 -8.49 29.37
N PHE A 196 -1.72 -8.08 30.50
CA PHE A 196 -0.37 -7.54 30.57
C PHE A 196 0.73 -8.54 30.13
N PRO A 197 0.71 -9.84 30.51
CA PRO A 197 1.70 -10.80 30.03
C PRO A 197 1.69 -10.93 28.51
N ALA A 198 0.51 -11.02 27.89
CA ALA A 198 0.38 -11.07 26.44
C ALA A 198 0.86 -9.76 25.76
N TRP A 199 0.60 -8.61 26.38
CA TRP A 199 1.11 -7.33 25.92
C TRP A 199 2.65 -7.27 25.94
N LEU A 200 3.28 -7.82 26.98
CA LEU A 200 4.74 -7.90 27.05
C LEU A 200 5.31 -8.88 26.02
N MET A 201 4.68 -10.04 25.82
CA MET A 201 5.04 -11.00 24.78
C MET A 201 5.00 -10.37 23.38
N HIS A 202 3.93 -9.62 23.08
CA HIS A 202 3.80 -8.86 21.83
C HIS A 202 4.98 -7.90 21.63
N ARG A 203 5.31 -7.07 22.63
CA ARG A 203 6.45 -6.15 22.55
C ARG A 203 7.78 -6.89 22.36
N GLY A 204 8.01 -7.95 23.13
CA GLY A 204 9.21 -8.77 23.01
C GLY A 204 9.37 -9.36 21.61
N TYR A 205 8.32 -9.97 21.08
CA TYR A 205 8.32 -10.52 19.72
C TYR A 205 8.65 -9.47 18.66
N HIS A 206 8.00 -8.31 18.71
CA HIS A 206 8.25 -7.25 17.71
C HIS A 206 9.66 -6.68 17.83
N ALA A 207 10.20 -6.48 19.03
CA ALA A 207 11.59 -6.08 19.19
C ALA A 207 12.56 -7.11 18.60
N LEU A 208 12.29 -8.41 18.78
CA LEU A 208 13.11 -9.46 18.18
C LEU A 208 13.00 -9.50 16.65
N ALA A 209 11.79 -9.29 16.11
CA ALA A 209 11.49 -9.32 14.69
C ALA A 209 12.08 -8.15 13.88
N VAL A 210 12.44 -7.03 14.54
CA VAL A 210 13.14 -5.92 13.88
C VAL A 210 14.49 -6.41 13.31
N PRO A 211 14.71 -6.32 11.98
CA PRO A 211 15.86 -6.97 11.34
C PRO A 211 17.22 -6.40 11.73
N THR A 212 17.32 -5.08 11.92
CA THR A 212 18.60 -4.40 12.16
C THR A 212 18.78 -4.02 13.62
N TRP A 213 20.02 -4.19 14.11
CA TRP A 213 20.37 -3.89 15.50
C TRP A 213 20.11 -2.43 15.87
N GLU A 214 20.49 -1.49 15.01
CA GLU A 214 20.27 -0.07 15.21
C GLU A 214 18.78 0.27 15.42
N ARG A 215 17.89 -0.26 14.57
CA ARG A 215 16.44 -0.05 14.70
C ARG A 215 15.90 -0.68 15.96
N LYS A 216 16.43 -1.85 16.34
CA LYS A 216 16.04 -2.55 17.57
C LYS A 216 16.37 -1.72 18.81
N VAL A 217 17.61 -1.22 18.92
CA VAL A 217 18.04 -0.33 20.01
C VAL A 217 17.18 0.93 20.04
N ARG A 218 16.90 1.55 18.89
CA ARG A 218 16.02 2.72 18.79
C ARG A 218 14.61 2.45 19.32
N VAL A 219 13.99 1.34 18.92
CA VAL A 219 12.66 0.93 19.39
C VAL A 219 12.66 0.71 20.91
N LEU A 220 13.67 0.02 21.43
CA LEU A 220 13.81 -0.20 22.87
C LEU A 220 14.03 1.10 23.64
N ALA A 221 14.86 2.01 23.13
CA ALA A 221 15.08 3.32 23.72
C ALA A 221 13.79 4.14 23.76
N VAL A 222 13.02 4.19 22.67
CA VAL A 222 11.71 4.86 22.63
C VAL A 222 10.73 4.25 23.63
N TRP A 223 10.72 2.94 23.77
CA TRP A 223 9.87 2.28 24.77
C TRP A 223 10.31 2.57 26.19
N ALA A 224 11.62 2.57 26.46
CA ALA A 224 12.20 2.85 27.77
C ALA A 224 11.93 4.29 28.20
N THR A 225 12.12 5.28 27.31
CA THR A 225 11.84 6.69 27.60
C THR A 225 10.34 6.96 27.73
N ALA A 226 9.49 6.24 26.99
CA ALA A 226 8.04 6.39 27.10
C ALA A 226 7.46 5.95 28.47
N VAL A 227 8.19 5.16 29.27
CA VAL A 227 7.75 4.75 30.61
C VAL A 227 7.73 5.93 31.58
N PRO A 228 8.83 6.67 31.83
CA PRO A 228 8.82 7.83 32.72
C PRO A 228 8.25 9.09 32.07
N PHE A 229 8.49 9.33 30.78
CA PHE A 229 8.13 10.60 30.13
C PHE A 229 6.77 10.58 29.41
N GLY A 230 6.14 9.41 29.34
CA GLY A 230 4.95 9.18 28.52
C GLY A 230 5.26 9.21 27.03
N ARG A 231 4.23 9.07 26.20
CA ARG A 231 4.38 9.12 24.73
C ARG A 231 4.65 10.54 24.27
N ASP A 232 5.40 10.69 23.20
CA ASP A 232 5.40 11.94 22.46
C ASP A 232 4.04 12.12 21.78
N ILE A 233 3.43 13.30 21.92
CA ILE A 233 2.15 13.63 21.29
C ILE A 233 2.44 14.79 20.34
N VAL A 234 2.99 14.44 19.19
CA VAL A 234 3.16 15.39 18.09
C VAL A 234 1.90 15.29 17.25
N SER A 235 1.28 16.44 16.98
CA SER A 235 0.15 16.51 16.05
C SER A 235 0.58 15.92 14.71
N LEU A 236 -0.16 14.94 14.23
CA LEU A 236 -0.02 14.53 12.83
C LEU A 236 -0.37 15.75 11.98
N PRO A 237 0.48 16.17 11.04
CA PRO A 237 0.06 17.18 10.07
C PRO A 237 -1.25 16.69 9.43
N ARG A 238 -2.23 17.59 9.26
CA ARG A 238 -3.51 17.27 8.62
C ARG A 238 -3.21 16.65 7.27
N CYS A 239 -3.30 15.32 7.21
CA CYS A 239 -2.94 14.56 6.04
C CYS A 239 -4.13 14.61 5.10
N SER A 240 -4.19 15.66 4.27
CA SER A 240 -5.14 15.86 3.15
C SER A 240 -6.63 15.88 3.51
N THR A 241 -7.37 16.83 2.94
CA THR A 241 -8.78 16.64 2.63
C THR A 241 -8.90 15.26 1.96
N PRO A 242 -9.76 14.33 2.40
CA PRO A 242 -10.02 13.12 1.63
C PRO A 242 -10.52 13.60 0.27
N GLY A 243 -9.60 13.67 -0.70
CA GLY A 243 -9.91 14.05 -2.05
C GLY A 243 -11.03 13.12 -2.50
N ARG A 244 -11.95 13.66 -3.30
CA ARG A 244 -13.02 12.93 -3.99
C ARG A 244 -12.43 11.89 -4.96
N HIS A 245 -11.63 10.95 -4.46
CA HIS A 245 -11.53 9.63 -5.04
C HIS A 245 -12.86 8.98 -4.71
N SER A 246 -13.85 9.22 -5.58
CA SER A 246 -14.95 8.30 -5.74
C SER A 246 -14.33 6.95 -6.09
N TRP A 247 -14.04 6.15 -5.08
CA TRP A 247 -13.97 4.72 -5.29
C TRP A 247 -15.37 4.36 -5.78
N PRO A 248 -15.53 3.86 -7.02
CA PRO A 248 -16.82 3.30 -7.39
C PRO A 248 -17.09 2.21 -6.35
N VAL A 249 -18.12 2.43 -5.52
CA VAL A 249 -18.67 1.37 -4.70
C VAL A 249 -18.98 0.25 -5.69
N PRO A 250 -18.35 -0.95 -5.56
CA PRO A 250 -18.70 -2.04 -6.44
C PRO A 250 -20.20 -2.25 -6.29
N PRO A 251 -20.97 -2.28 -7.40
CA PRO A 251 -22.39 -2.60 -7.30
C PRO A 251 -22.54 -3.92 -6.54
N PRO A 252 -23.59 -4.08 -5.72
CA PRO A 252 -23.84 -5.34 -5.01
C PRO A 252 -23.73 -6.50 -6.00
N ALA A 253 -23.02 -7.55 -5.60
CA ALA A 253 -22.63 -8.66 -6.47
C ALA A 253 -23.83 -9.13 -7.30
N CYS A 254 -23.80 -8.80 -8.60
CA CYS A 254 -24.78 -9.31 -9.55
C CYS A 254 -24.47 -10.79 -9.78
N PRO A 255 -25.45 -11.71 -9.72
CA PRO A 255 -25.21 -13.13 -9.98
C PRO A 255 -24.58 -13.31 -11.36
N SER A 256 -23.45 -14.02 -11.40
CA SER A 256 -22.65 -14.23 -12.60
C SER A 256 -23.50 -14.79 -13.76
N PRO A 257 -23.54 -14.15 -14.94
CA PRO A 257 -24.19 -14.73 -16.10
C PRO A 257 -23.38 -15.92 -16.64
N PRO A 258 -24.04 -16.92 -17.27
CA PRO A 258 -23.37 -18.11 -17.76
C PRO A 258 -22.34 -17.79 -18.85
N LYS A 259 -21.16 -18.42 -18.74
CA LYS A 259 -20.01 -18.24 -19.63
C LYS A 259 -20.38 -18.56 -21.08
N ARG A 260 -20.52 -17.52 -21.91
CA ARG A 260 -20.58 -17.65 -23.36
C ARG A 260 -19.20 -17.34 -23.93
N ARG A 261 -18.60 -18.29 -24.68
CA ARG A 261 -17.37 -18.06 -25.44
C ARG A 261 -17.62 -16.97 -26.49
N MET A 262 -16.78 -15.93 -26.51
CA MET A 262 -16.73 -14.96 -27.60
C MET A 262 -15.34 -14.96 -28.28
N PRO A 263 -15.26 -14.74 -29.61
CA PRO A 263 -14.01 -14.82 -30.37
C PRO A 263 -13.22 -13.51 -30.33
N GLY A 264 -11.89 -13.64 -30.42
CA GLY A 264 -10.86 -12.67 -30.86
C GLY A 264 -11.11 -11.18 -30.60
N TRP A 265 -10.51 -10.64 -29.54
CA TRP A 265 -10.44 -9.18 -29.34
C TRP A 265 -9.13 -8.62 -29.93
N THR A 266 -9.26 -7.82 -30.97
CA THR A 266 -8.26 -6.82 -31.35
C THR A 266 -8.33 -5.71 -30.29
N LEU A 267 -7.25 -5.53 -29.52
CA LEU A 267 -7.18 -4.51 -28.46
C LEU A 267 -7.30 -3.10 -29.03
N SER A 268 -8.48 -2.51 -28.93
CA SER A 268 -8.64 -1.06 -28.99
C SER A 268 -8.00 -0.45 -27.75
N ARG A 269 -6.91 0.30 -27.95
CA ARG A 269 -6.26 1.13 -26.93
C ARG A 269 -7.19 2.30 -26.57
N GLN A 270 -8.09 2.17 -25.60
CA GLN A 270 -8.73 3.36 -25.00
C GLN A 270 -9.55 3.04 -23.74
N ALA A 271 -8.97 3.33 -22.56
CA ALA A 271 -9.63 3.92 -21.39
C ALA A 271 -8.60 4.13 -20.25
N MET A 272 -7.91 5.28 -20.25
CA MET A 272 -7.04 5.74 -19.14
C MET A 272 -7.77 6.84 -18.32
N PRO A 273 -7.39 7.13 -17.06
CA PRO A 273 -7.98 8.20 -16.26
C PRO A 273 -7.67 9.59 -16.88
N ARG A 274 -8.61 10.11 -17.67
CA ARG A 274 -8.44 11.28 -18.57
C ARG A 274 -7.75 12.50 -17.94
N VAL A 275 -8.09 12.80 -16.68
CA VAL A 275 -7.61 14.02 -16.00
C VAL A 275 -6.09 14.02 -15.74
N HIS A 276 -5.53 12.89 -15.32
CA HIS A 276 -4.08 12.76 -15.06
C HIS A 276 -3.28 12.88 -16.36
N ASP A 277 -3.74 12.20 -17.40
CA ASP A 277 -3.06 12.21 -18.70
C ASP A 277 -3.10 13.60 -19.34
N ASP A 278 -4.22 14.32 -19.21
CA ASP A 278 -4.36 15.68 -19.73
C ASP A 278 -3.42 16.66 -19.01
N ALA A 279 -3.26 16.52 -17.69
CA ALA A 279 -2.33 17.34 -16.91
C ALA A 279 -0.86 17.06 -17.30
N VAL A 280 -0.48 15.79 -17.46
CA VAL A 280 0.87 15.41 -17.90
C VAL A 280 1.14 15.86 -19.34
N ARG A 281 0.15 15.78 -20.23
CA ARG A 281 0.27 16.27 -21.61
C ARG A 281 0.40 17.79 -21.67
N ARG A 282 -0.33 18.52 -20.83
CA ARG A 282 -0.18 19.98 -20.67
C ARG A 282 1.19 20.36 -20.16
N LEU A 283 1.68 19.67 -19.13
CA LEU A 283 3.04 19.87 -18.62
C LEU A 283 4.08 19.55 -19.71
N ALA A 284 3.89 18.47 -20.48
CA ALA A 284 4.77 18.12 -21.59
C ALA A 284 4.79 19.21 -22.68
N ALA A 285 3.63 19.77 -23.01
CA ALA A 285 3.52 20.85 -23.99
C ALA A 285 4.23 22.12 -23.51
N ALA A 286 4.03 22.51 -22.24
CA ALA A 286 4.73 23.64 -21.63
C ALA A 286 6.25 23.45 -21.62
N CYS A 287 6.73 22.25 -21.28
CA CYS A 287 8.15 21.92 -21.35
C CYS A 287 8.71 22.01 -22.77
N ARG A 288 8.00 21.51 -23.79
CA ARG A 288 8.46 21.60 -25.19
C ARG A 288 8.50 23.03 -25.71
N ALA A 289 7.60 23.90 -25.23
CA ALA A 289 7.60 25.31 -25.57
C ALA A 289 8.77 26.08 -24.92
N GLY A 290 9.41 25.52 -23.89
CA GLY A 290 10.48 26.19 -23.14
C GLY A 290 9.99 27.38 -22.31
N ASP A 291 8.67 27.50 -22.09
CA ASP A 291 8.07 28.60 -21.36
C ASP A 291 7.96 28.25 -19.87
N GLY A 292 8.85 28.85 -19.07
CA GLY A 292 8.88 28.67 -17.63
C GLY A 292 7.59 29.11 -16.92
N VAL A 293 6.91 30.13 -17.45
CA VAL A 293 5.63 30.63 -16.92
C VAL A 293 4.53 29.63 -17.23
N ALA A 294 4.54 29.02 -18.43
CA ALA A 294 3.59 27.96 -18.78
C ALA A 294 3.80 26.70 -17.94
N ILE A 295 5.05 26.34 -17.61
CA ILE A 295 5.33 25.21 -16.70
C ILE A 295 4.78 25.54 -15.31
N GLU A 296 5.06 26.74 -14.79
CA GLU A 296 4.56 27.18 -13.48
C GLU A 296 3.02 27.18 -13.40
N ALA A 297 2.34 27.59 -14.47
CA ALA A 297 0.87 27.62 -14.53
C ALA A 297 0.20 26.23 -14.44
N VAL A 298 0.91 25.15 -14.79
CA VAL A 298 0.42 23.77 -14.69
C VAL A 298 0.66 23.19 -13.28
N LEU A 299 1.54 23.81 -12.50
CA LEU A 299 1.88 23.37 -11.15
C LEU A 299 0.95 24.02 -10.11
N ASP A 300 0.66 23.27 -9.05
CA ASP A 300 0.06 23.85 -7.85
C ASP A 300 1.06 24.82 -7.18
N PRO A 301 0.64 25.97 -6.64
CA PRO A 301 1.55 26.91 -5.97
C PRO A 301 2.38 26.27 -4.85
N ASP A 302 1.80 25.30 -4.13
CA ASP A 302 2.44 24.57 -3.03
C ASP A 302 3.02 23.22 -3.48
N ALA A 303 3.21 23.04 -4.79
CA ALA A 303 3.72 21.80 -5.34
C ALA A 303 5.07 21.42 -4.75
N VAL A 304 5.31 20.10 -4.67
CA VAL A 304 6.56 19.54 -4.14
C VAL A 304 7.21 18.62 -5.17
N ALA A 305 8.49 18.83 -5.45
CA ALA A 305 9.28 17.93 -6.29
C ALA A 305 10.35 17.21 -5.47
N VAL A 306 10.48 15.90 -5.69
CA VAL A 306 11.51 15.05 -5.11
C VAL A 306 12.36 14.45 -6.22
N CYS A 307 13.68 14.54 -6.07
CA CYS A 307 14.63 14.02 -7.04
C CYS A 307 15.39 12.81 -6.47
N ASP A 308 15.53 11.78 -7.28
CA ASP A 308 16.40 10.63 -7.00
C ASP A 308 17.51 10.56 -8.05
N SER A 309 18.67 11.14 -7.74
CA SER A 309 19.87 11.04 -8.58
C SER A 309 20.76 9.85 -8.22
N GLY A 310 20.49 9.16 -7.10
CA GLY A 310 21.40 8.16 -6.53
C GLY A 310 22.81 8.69 -6.21
N GLY A 311 23.01 10.01 -6.14
CA GLY A 311 24.33 10.62 -5.97
C GLY A 311 25.23 10.63 -7.23
N HIS A 312 24.72 10.16 -8.37
CA HIS A 312 25.49 10.09 -9.62
C HIS A 312 25.40 11.36 -10.48
N VAL A 313 24.36 12.16 -10.29
CA VAL A 313 24.16 13.43 -11.01
C VAL A 313 23.74 14.54 -10.03
N PRO A 314 24.09 15.81 -10.30
CA PRO A 314 23.66 16.93 -9.47
C PRO A 314 22.13 17.00 -9.40
N ALA A 315 21.58 17.01 -8.18
CA ALA A 315 20.15 17.17 -7.91
C ALA A 315 19.93 17.73 -6.50
N PRO A 316 18.78 18.38 -6.24
CA PRO A 316 18.42 18.82 -4.89
C PRO A 316 18.40 17.65 -3.89
N LEU A 317 19.08 17.81 -2.76
CA LEU A 317 19.12 16.82 -1.67
C LEU A 317 17.86 16.84 -0.78
N ARG A 318 17.11 17.93 -0.84
CA ARG A 318 15.85 18.13 -0.11
C ARG A 318 14.72 18.32 -1.11
N PRO A 319 13.46 18.00 -0.72
CA PRO A 319 12.30 18.32 -1.53
C PRO A 319 12.31 19.81 -1.94
N VAL A 320 12.01 20.07 -3.21
CA VAL A 320 11.87 21.42 -3.75
C VAL A 320 10.42 21.81 -3.60
N HIS A 321 10.16 22.91 -2.90
CA HIS A 321 8.82 23.44 -2.68
C HIS A 321 8.58 24.65 -3.55
N GLY A 322 7.36 24.74 -4.09
CA GLY A 322 6.88 25.90 -4.84
C GLY A 322 6.94 25.72 -6.35
N ALA A 323 5.87 26.13 -7.04
CA ALA A 323 5.73 26.04 -8.49
C ALA A 323 6.92 26.66 -9.25
N ALA A 324 7.35 27.87 -8.87
CA ALA A 324 8.46 28.57 -9.51
C ALA A 324 9.82 27.87 -9.36
N GLN A 325 10.11 27.26 -8.21
CA GLN A 325 11.34 26.49 -8.01
C GLN A 325 11.31 25.19 -8.82
N ILE A 326 10.16 24.51 -8.86
CA ILE A 326 9.98 23.28 -9.64
C ILE A 326 10.05 23.56 -11.14
N ALA A 327 9.45 24.65 -11.62
CA ALA A 327 9.53 25.04 -13.02
C ALA A 327 10.99 25.28 -13.45
N ARG A 328 11.81 25.92 -12.61
CA ARG A 328 13.25 26.09 -12.86
C ARG A 328 14.01 24.76 -12.88
N LEU A 329 13.67 23.84 -11.97
CA LEU A 329 14.26 22.51 -11.94
C LEU A 329 13.97 21.74 -13.23
N ILE A 330 12.72 21.75 -13.70
CA ILE A 330 12.33 21.08 -14.94
C ILE A 330 13.06 21.72 -16.13
N GLN A 331 13.06 23.05 -16.22
CA GLN A 331 13.76 23.78 -17.29
C GLN A 331 15.25 23.43 -17.36
N ALA A 332 15.92 23.20 -16.22
CA ALA A 332 17.33 22.81 -16.21
C ALA A 332 17.60 21.43 -16.85
N LEU A 333 16.59 20.57 -16.96
CA LEU A 333 16.71 19.23 -17.54
C LEU A 333 16.50 19.19 -19.07
N LEU A 334 15.87 20.23 -19.63
CA LEU A 334 15.43 20.24 -21.03
C LEU A 334 16.50 20.58 -22.09
N PRO A 335 17.56 21.37 -21.83
CA PRO A 335 18.52 21.75 -22.87
C PRO A 335 19.15 20.54 -23.57
N GLY A 336 19.06 20.51 -24.90
CA GLY A 336 19.60 19.43 -25.74
C GLY A 336 18.94 18.06 -25.52
N ALA A 337 17.77 18.01 -24.87
CA ALA A 337 17.02 16.78 -24.63
C ALA A 337 15.71 16.74 -25.42
N ASP A 338 15.33 15.54 -25.84
CA ASP A 338 14.01 15.21 -26.36
C ASP A 338 13.07 14.82 -25.20
N LEU A 339 11.83 15.30 -25.27
CA LEU A 339 10.79 15.12 -24.25
C LEU A 339 9.59 14.35 -24.82
N THR A 340 9.41 13.13 -24.36
CA THR A 340 8.30 12.25 -24.73
C THR A 340 7.37 12.00 -23.55
N VAL A 341 6.08 11.77 -23.82
CA VAL A 341 5.13 11.27 -22.81
C VAL A 341 5.06 9.76 -22.99
N GLU A 342 5.44 9.00 -21.96
CA GLU A 342 5.42 7.54 -21.98
C GLU A 342 4.70 6.98 -20.74
N SER A 343 4.28 5.72 -20.81
CA SER A 343 3.62 5.04 -19.68
C SER A 343 4.65 4.53 -18.70
N VAL A 344 4.67 5.08 -17.49
CA VAL A 344 5.52 4.62 -16.37
C VAL A 344 4.59 4.08 -15.30
N ASN A 345 4.73 2.79 -14.96
CA ASN A 345 3.85 2.10 -14.01
C ASN A 345 2.35 2.26 -14.35
N GLY A 346 1.99 2.25 -15.64
CA GLY A 346 0.61 2.35 -16.11
C GLY A 346 0.03 3.78 -16.15
N ARG A 347 0.82 4.81 -15.85
CA ARG A 347 0.38 6.22 -15.91
C ARG A 347 1.25 7.04 -16.85
N ALA A 348 0.69 8.06 -17.49
CA ALA A 348 1.48 9.00 -18.27
C ALA A 348 2.53 9.69 -17.37
N ALA A 349 3.77 9.75 -17.88
CA ALA A 349 4.89 10.44 -17.26
C ALA A 349 5.75 11.12 -18.33
N LEU A 350 6.56 12.09 -17.93
CA LEU A 350 7.51 12.74 -18.81
C LEU A 350 8.82 11.95 -18.82
N LEU A 351 9.33 11.70 -20.02
CA LEU A 351 10.61 11.06 -20.22
C LEU A 351 11.51 11.97 -21.03
N VAL A 352 12.64 12.32 -20.43
CA VAL A 352 13.65 13.22 -20.98
C VAL A 352 14.84 12.37 -21.45
N ARG A 353 15.20 12.49 -22.72
CA ARG A 353 16.32 11.77 -23.34
C ARG A 353 17.32 12.74 -23.97
N ARG A 354 18.61 12.50 -23.82
CA ARG A 354 19.66 13.24 -24.53
C ARG A 354 20.39 12.27 -25.46
N ALA A 355 20.36 12.54 -26.76
CA ALA A 355 20.92 11.66 -27.79
C ALA A 355 20.52 10.16 -27.61
N GLY A 356 19.23 9.90 -27.38
CA GLY A 356 18.69 8.55 -27.16
C GLY A 356 18.87 8.00 -25.73
N THR A 357 19.76 8.56 -24.91
CA THR A 357 19.96 8.15 -23.51
C THR A 357 18.97 8.85 -22.59
N ALA A 358 18.14 8.07 -21.87
CA ALA A 358 17.27 8.59 -20.82
C ALA A 358 18.07 9.24 -19.68
N VAL A 359 17.76 10.51 -19.39
CA VAL A 359 18.38 11.32 -18.32
C VAL A 359 17.42 11.66 -17.19
N ALA A 360 16.11 11.63 -17.44
CA ALA A 360 15.10 11.80 -16.39
C ALA A 360 13.79 11.09 -16.74
N VAL A 361 13.20 10.42 -15.75
CA VAL A 361 11.77 10.04 -15.76
C VAL A 361 11.07 10.87 -14.69
N ILE A 362 10.06 11.65 -15.07
CA ILE A 362 9.30 12.51 -14.16
C ILE A 362 7.86 12.02 -14.10
N THR A 363 7.48 11.44 -12.97
CA THR A 363 6.08 11.10 -12.67
C THR A 363 5.43 12.22 -11.90
N VAL A 364 4.12 12.38 -12.08
CA VAL A 364 3.35 13.48 -11.52
C VAL A 364 2.17 12.91 -10.75
N ALA A 365 1.85 13.49 -9.60
CA ALA A 365 0.53 13.40 -8.99
C ALA A 365 -0.20 14.71 -9.27
N CYS A 366 -1.47 14.59 -9.65
CA CYS A 366 -2.31 15.73 -9.96
C CYS A 366 -3.49 15.78 -8.99
N HIS A 367 -3.91 17.00 -8.65
CA HIS A 367 -5.21 17.27 -8.07
C HIS A 367 -5.98 18.16 -9.05
N GLU A 368 -7.16 17.71 -9.46
CA GLU A 368 -7.90 18.32 -10.57
C GLU A 368 -7.01 18.47 -11.82
N ASP A 369 -6.80 19.69 -12.32
CA ASP A 369 -5.99 19.96 -13.51
C ASP A 369 -4.57 20.46 -13.20
N ARG A 370 -4.17 20.47 -11.92
CA ARG A 370 -2.85 20.94 -11.47
C ARG A 370 -1.98 19.83 -10.93
N ALA A 371 -0.68 19.93 -11.22
CA ALA A 371 0.33 19.02 -10.71
C ALA A 371 0.76 19.42 -9.29
N THR A 372 0.50 18.56 -8.30
CA THR A 372 0.79 18.82 -6.88
C THR A 372 2.10 18.20 -6.42
N THR A 373 2.46 17.02 -6.94
CA THR A 373 3.70 16.34 -6.56
C THR A 373 4.43 15.80 -7.77
N LEU A 374 5.74 16.00 -7.83
CA LEU A 374 6.59 15.49 -8.90
C LEU A 374 7.68 14.60 -8.32
N TRP A 375 7.90 13.44 -8.94
CA TRP A 375 9.04 12.58 -8.65
C TRP A 375 9.91 12.45 -9.89
N ALA A 376 11.13 12.99 -9.80
CA ALA A 376 12.11 12.93 -10.86
C ALA A 376 13.18 11.86 -10.56
N VAL A 377 13.16 10.77 -11.29
CA VAL A 377 14.25 9.77 -11.26
C VAL A 377 15.31 10.21 -12.25
N LEU A 378 16.47 10.63 -11.73
CA LEU A 378 17.64 11.09 -12.47
C LEU A 378 18.81 10.09 -12.41
N ASN A 379 18.66 9.05 -11.59
CA ASN A 379 19.70 8.03 -11.37
C ASN A 379 19.95 7.20 -12.65
N PRO A 380 21.14 7.30 -13.28
CA PRO A 380 21.43 6.59 -14.53
C PRO A 380 21.30 5.07 -14.41
N ALA A 381 21.59 4.50 -13.23
CA ALA A 381 21.45 3.06 -13.01
C ALA A 381 19.99 2.58 -13.09
N LYS A 382 19.03 3.44 -12.74
CA LYS A 382 17.59 3.16 -12.80
C LYS A 382 16.97 3.47 -14.15
N LEU A 383 17.66 4.24 -15.00
CA LEU A 383 17.14 4.73 -16.28
C LEU A 383 17.53 3.85 -17.48
N ARG A 384 18.31 2.78 -17.28
CA ARG A 384 18.82 1.91 -18.36
C ARG A 384 17.72 1.35 -19.26
N GLY A 385 16.59 0.94 -18.69
CA GLY A 385 15.44 0.41 -19.43
C GLY A 385 14.70 1.43 -20.30
N TRP A 386 15.03 2.72 -20.19
CA TRP A 386 14.37 3.82 -20.90
C TRP A 386 15.22 4.40 -22.03
N HIS A 387 16.45 3.92 -22.23
CA HIS A 387 17.28 4.30 -23.37
C HIS A 387 16.61 3.86 -24.68
N ARG A 388 16.77 4.67 -25.73
CA ARG A 388 16.47 4.27 -27.11
C ARG A 388 17.80 4.08 -27.83
N GLY A 389 18.03 2.86 -28.30
CA GLY A 389 19.15 2.42 -29.12
C GLY A 389 18.63 1.54 -30.22
#